data_AF-A0A6A6LYZ1-F1
#
_entry.id   AF-A0A6A6LYZ1-F1
#
_cell.length_a   1.000
_cell.length_b   1.000
_cell.length_c   1.000
_cell.angle_alpha   90.00
_cell.angle_beta   90.00
_cell.angle_gamma   90.00
#
_symmetry.space_group_name_H-M   'P 1'
#
loop_
_entity.id
_entity.type
_entity.pdbx_description
1 polymer ?
#
loop_
_entity_poly.entity_id
_entity_poly.type
_entity_poly.pdbx_seq_one_letter_code
_entity_poly.pdbx_strand_id
1 'polypeptide(L)'
;MGICLWSGILQLVIISSLACFQNAQFHYPSTAQVSTSWSIKNLSIPLPLLPFQIILFDGKRNDGLIRRSNYGFVCGFYFPSDQYDSLFFAVGIVENLGDNFTSYVDVVWVANRNKPVGVDAKLQFLPDGNLVLTDADGSLVWSTKTSKRSVAGMKMMETGNLVLHDSNNKTVWQSFDYPTDSLLLGQKLVKGQRLSACASETNMSEGNYYLSVTSQGLFAFYQANAPQMYFRYLAFEGDMEGIELNYSTSGTGSLSLYFFATKPSKPFHFKTVTDYDEITMPVIKFDSYGHLTLYDHGDSFSQVDMLAEYMSACEYPNTCGNLKLCSNGGSECSCPAGYVEDDLLSRGCNEKIQPYAKIRNFNLPNPTFLFAIKMSTILVLSTLMPQFLKEQTWKAVKKHA
;
A
#
# COMPACT_ATOMS: atom_id res chain seq x y z
N MET A 1 -5.82 -68.03 -12.24
CA MET A 1 -4.73 -67.13 -11.82
C MET A 1 -4.51 -66.12 -12.93
N GLY A 2 -4.99 -64.89 -12.79
CA GLY A 2 -4.89 -63.90 -13.89
C GLY A 2 -5.50 -62.53 -13.60
N ILE A 3 -6.33 -62.42 -12.55
CA ILE A 3 -7.03 -61.17 -12.21
C ILE A 3 -6.33 -60.39 -11.08
N CYS A 4 -5.44 -61.02 -10.28
CA CYS A 4 -4.70 -60.32 -9.22
C CYS A 4 -3.43 -59.58 -9.68
N LEU A 5 -2.98 -59.76 -10.93
CA LEU A 5 -1.77 -59.10 -11.43
C LEU A 5 -2.03 -57.69 -11.98
N TRP A 6 -3.27 -57.35 -12.30
CA TRP A 6 -3.60 -56.03 -12.89
C TRP A 6 -3.85 -54.94 -11.85
N SER A 7 -4.35 -55.25 -10.64
CA SER A 7 -4.55 -54.22 -9.60
C SER A 7 -3.23 -53.72 -9.01
N GLY A 8 -2.24 -54.62 -8.85
CA GLY A 8 -0.91 -54.27 -8.36
C GLY A 8 -0.12 -53.39 -9.35
N ILE A 9 -0.23 -53.68 -10.65
CA ILE A 9 0.42 -52.87 -11.70
C ILE A 9 -0.25 -51.49 -11.82
N LEU A 10 -1.59 -51.41 -11.71
CA LEU A 10 -2.30 -50.12 -11.73
C LEU A 10 -1.97 -49.26 -10.50
N GLN A 11 -1.86 -49.85 -9.30
CA GLN A 11 -1.41 -49.13 -8.10
C GLN A 11 0.06 -48.69 -8.19
N LEU A 12 0.95 -49.51 -8.74
CA LEU A 12 2.36 -49.14 -8.97
C LEU A 12 2.52 -48.04 -10.02
N VAL A 13 1.69 -48.02 -11.07
CA VAL A 13 1.68 -46.94 -12.09
C VAL A 13 1.08 -45.65 -11.53
N ILE A 14 0.05 -45.73 -10.68
CA ILE A 14 -0.50 -44.55 -9.99
C ILE A 14 0.54 -43.99 -9.00
N ILE A 15 1.20 -44.84 -8.20
CA ILE A 15 2.25 -44.40 -7.26
C ILE A 15 3.49 -43.88 -8.01
N SER A 16 3.88 -44.46 -9.15
CA SER A 16 4.99 -43.94 -9.95
C SER A 16 4.63 -42.64 -10.67
N SER A 17 3.36 -42.45 -11.07
CA SER A 17 2.87 -41.18 -11.61
C SER A 17 2.76 -40.09 -10.53
N LEU A 18 2.39 -40.43 -9.28
CA LEU A 18 2.42 -39.51 -8.13
C LEU A 18 3.84 -39.22 -7.63
N ALA A 19 4.76 -40.19 -7.73
CA ALA A 19 6.18 -39.99 -7.42
C ALA A 19 6.92 -39.16 -8.49
N CYS A 20 6.42 -39.13 -9.74
CA CYS A 20 6.87 -38.19 -10.76
C CYS A 20 6.34 -36.76 -10.57
N PHE A 21 5.45 -36.50 -9.61
CA PHE A 21 5.03 -35.14 -9.24
C PHE A 21 5.84 -34.54 -8.08
N GLN A 22 6.89 -35.20 -7.59
CA GLN A 22 7.84 -34.59 -6.68
C GLN A 22 9.06 -34.08 -7.47
N ASN A 23 9.24 -32.76 -7.42
CA ASN A 23 10.32 -31.94 -8.02
C ASN A 23 10.10 -31.46 -9.46
N ALA A 24 8.90 -31.01 -9.82
CA ALA A 24 8.80 -29.96 -10.84
C ALA A 24 9.32 -28.65 -10.23
N GLN A 25 10.59 -28.32 -10.44
CA GLN A 25 11.13 -26.99 -10.13
C GLN A 25 10.36 -25.97 -10.99
N PHE A 26 9.56 -25.11 -10.36
CA PHE A 26 8.82 -24.06 -11.05
C PHE A 26 9.81 -22.98 -11.51
N HIS A 27 10.27 -23.09 -12.76
CA HIS A 27 11.11 -22.06 -13.37
C HIS A 27 10.22 -20.96 -13.96
N TYR A 28 10.07 -19.86 -13.22
CA TYR A 28 9.42 -18.66 -13.71
C TYR A 28 10.38 -17.85 -14.59
N PRO A 29 9.94 -17.39 -15.77
CA PRO A 29 10.79 -16.58 -16.64
C PRO A 29 10.98 -15.17 -16.07
N SER A 30 12.11 -14.52 -16.35
CA SER A 30 12.29 -13.10 -16.05
C SER A 30 11.73 -12.18 -17.14
N THR A 31 11.29 -12.74 -18.28
CA THR A 31 10.78 -11.98 -19.44
C THR A 31 9.51 -12.58 -20.03
N ALA A 32 8.71 -11.75 -20.68
CA ALA A 32 7.57 -12.16 -21.49
C ALA A 32 7.50 -11.34 -22.78
N GLN A 33 7.02 -11.97 -23.85
CA GLN A 33 6.86 -11.34 -25.16
C GLN A 33 5.42 -10.82 -25.34
N VAL A 34 5.20 -9.93 -26.30
CA VAL A 34 3.85 -9.54 -26.73
C VAL A 34 3.02 -10.75 -27.19
N SER A 35 1.71 -10.59 -27.26
CA SER A 35 0.73 -11.66 -27.56
C SER A 35 0.65 -12.75 -26.49
N THR A 36 0.91 -12.39 -25.23
CA THR A 36 0.78 -13.28 -24.06
C THR A 36 -0.41 -12.86 -23.20
N SER A 37 -1.02 -13.82 -22.50
CA SER A 37 -2.18 -13.59 -21.66
C SER A 37 -2.14 -14.47 -20.43
N TRP A 38 -2.45 -13.89 -19.28
CA TRP A 38 -2.57 -14.57 -17.99
C TRP A 38 -3.96 -14.33 -17.43
N SER A 39 -4.53 -15.34 -16.80
CA SER A 39 -5.85 -15.26 -16.15
C SER A 39 -5.77 -15.94 -14.81
N ILE A 40 -6.47 -15.36 -13.83
CA ILE A 40 -6.75 -16.05 -12.57
C ILE A 40 -7.95 -16.95 -12.82
N LYS A 41 -7.76 -18.26 -12.91
CA LYS A 41 -8.90 -19.20 -12.95
C LYS A 41 -9.23 -19.62 -11.52
N ASN A 42 -10.52 -19.82 -11.24
CA ASN A 42 -11.00 -20.33 -9.95
C ASN A 42 -10.13 -21.51 -9.49
N LEU A 43 -9.33 -21.27 -8.43
CA LEU A 43 -8.28 -22.16 -7.94
C LEU A 43 -8.94 -23.32 -7.16
N SER A 44 -9.63 -24.22 -7.86
CA SER A 44 -10.12 -25.49 -7.30
C SER A 44 -8.99 -26.50 -7.05
N ILE A 45 -7.74 -26.08 -7.26
CA ILE A 45 -6.51 -26.81 -6.98
C ILE A 45 -5.85 -26.06 -5.82
N PRO A 46 -5.40 -26.73 -4.74
CA PRO A 46 -4.63 -26.06 -3.69
C PRO A 46 -3.30 -25.60 -4.32
N LEU A 47 -3.26 -24.38 -4.83
CA LEU A 47 -2.02 -23.75 -5.29
C LEU A 47 -1.23 -23.31 -4.07
N PRO A 48 0.11 -23.34 -4.16
CA PRO A 48 0.98 -23.34 -2.99
C PRO A 48 0.81 -22.04 -2.22
N LEU A 49 0.77 -22.15 -0.88
CA LEU A 49 1.08 -21.28 0.26
C LEU A 49 1.54 -19.80 0.07
N LEU A 50 1.46 -19.22 -1.12
CA LEU A 50 1.95 -17.91 -1.51
C LEU A 50 0.74 -17.03 -1.86
N PRO A 51 0.64 -15.81 -1.33
CA PRO A 51 -0.39 -14.85 -1.70
C PRO A 51 -0.17 -14.26 -3.11
N PHE A 52 0.38 -15.05 -4.04
CA PHE A 52 0.88 -14.56 -5.33
C PHE A 52 0.82 -15.64 -6.43
N GLN A 53 0.16 -15.34 -7.55
CA GLN A 53 0.33 -16.07 -8.81
C GLN A 53 1.42 -15.39 -9.63
N ILE A 54 2.60 -15.99 -9.61
CA ILE A 54 3.81 -15.46 -10.24
C ILE A 54 3.73 -15.59 -11.77
N ILE A 55 4.00 -14.50 -12.47
CA ILE A 55 4.13 -14.44 -13.93
C ILE A 55 5.61 -14.33 -14.31
N LEU A 56 6.31 -13.36 -13.71
CA LEU A 56 7.75 -13.18 -13.89
C LEU A 56 8.47 -13.26 -12.54
N PHE A 57 9.69 -13.73 -12.57
CA PHE A 57 10.59 -13.73 -11.42
C PHE A 57 12.00 -13.34 -11.85
N ASP A 58 12.65 -12.48 -11.08
CA ASP A 58 14.07 -12.21 -11.19
C ASP A 58 14.70 -12.19 -9.79
N GLY A 59 15.63 -13.09 -9.54
CA GLY A 59 16.27 -13.25 -8.24
C GLY A 59 17.42 -14.23 -8.29
N LYS A 60 18.39 -14.08 -7.40
CA LYS A 60 19.53 -15.01 -7.32
C LYS A 60 19.07 -16.32 -6.68
N ARG A 61 19.61 -17.43 -7.18
CA ARG A 61 19.43 -18.75 -6.57
C ARG A 61 20.43 -18.89 -5.44
N ASN A 62 20.01 -19.46 -4.32
CA ASN A 62 20.93 -19.93 -3.30
C ASN A 62 21.76 -21.08 -3.91
N ASP A 63 23.02 -20.82 -4.27
CA ASP A 63 23.93 -21.83 -4.81
C ASP A 63 24.71 -22.59 -3.72
N GLY A 64 24.40 -22.33 -2.44
CA GLY A 64 25.00 -23.01 -1.29
C GLY A 64 26.48 -22.72 -1.05
N LEU A 65 27.15 -21.94 -1.92
CA LEU A 65 28.59 -21.68 -1.84
C LEU A 65 28.93 -20.25 -1.40
N ILE A 66 27.99 -19.30 -1.47
CA ILE A 66 28.18 -17.94 -0.95
C ILE A 66 26.85 -17.47 -0.33
N ARG A 67 26.86 -17.01 0.94
CA ARG A 67 25.75 -16.27 1.58
C ARG A 67 25.52 -14.94 0.84
N ARG A 68 24.91 -14.98 -0.33
CA ARG A 68 24.35 -13.79 -1.00
C ARG A 68 22.84 -13.83 -0.78
N SER A 69 22.26 -12.67 -0.49
CA SER A 69 20.81 -12.40 -0.38
C SER A 69 19.95 -13.40 -1.18
N ASN A 70 19.15 -14.21 -0.47
CA ASN A 70 18.19 -15.13 -1.07
C ASN A 70 16.95 -14.40 -1.63
N TYR A 71 16.94 -13.07 -1.67
CA TYR A 71 15.79 -12.29 -2.10
C TYR A 71 15.75 -12.07 -3.61
N GLY A 72 14.54 -11.97 -4.14
CA GLY A 72 14.26 -11.62 -5.52
C GLY A 72 12.92 -10.91 -5.66
N PHE A 73 12.61 -10.51 -6.89
CA PHE A 73 11.37 -9.84 -7.22
C PHE A 73 10.46 -10.73 -8.06
N VAL A 74 9.19 -10.78 -7.67
CA VAL A 74 8.11 -11.42 -8.43
C VAL A 74 7.20 -10.35 -9.02
N CYS A 75 6.64 -10.65 -10.20
CA CYS A 75 5.60 -9.85 -10.84
C CYS A 75 4.45 -10.78 -11.24
N GLY A 76 3.21 -10.36 -11.00
CA GLY A 76 2.04 -11.22 -11.17
C GLY A 76 0.82 -10.74 -10.40
N PHE A 77 -0.10 -11.67 -10.12
CA PHE A 77 -1.31 -11.35 -9.36
C PHE A 77 -1.10 -11.60 -7.87
N TYR A 78 -1.33 -10.57 -7.05
CA TYR A 78 -1.29 -10.61 -5.59
C TYR A 78 -2.70 -10.73 -5.01
N PHE A 79 -2.82 -11.55 -3.95
CA PHE A 79 -4.06 -11.85 -3.25
C PHE A 79 -3.86 -11.61 -1.74
N PRO A 80 -4.35 -10.49 -1.18
CA PRO A 80 -4.19 -10.20 0.25
C PRO A 80 -5.03 -11.10 1.16
N SER A 81 -5.99 -11.85 0.61
CA SER A 81 -6.90 -12.71 1.34
C SER A 81 -7.20 -13.97 0.55
N ASP A 82 -7.37 -15.08 1.26
CA ASP A 82 -7.77 -16.38 0.73
C ASP A 82 -9.19 -16.39 0.12
N GLN A 83 -9.96 -15.31 0.29
CA GLN A 83 -11.28 -15.15 -0.32
C GLN A 83 -11.20 -14.74 -1.80
N TYR A 84 -10.04 -14.28 -2.29
CA TYR A 84 -9.83 -13.84 -3.69
C TYR A 84 -10.81 -12.75 -4.17
N ASP A 85 -11.41 -12.00 -3.25
CA ASP A 85 -12.37 -10.94 -3.56
C ASP A 85 -11.71 -9.67 -4.13
N SER A 86 -10.40 -9.53 -3.95
CA SER A 86 -9.65 -8.35 -4.40
C SER A 86 -8.28 -8.76 -4.88
N LEU A 87 -8.06 -8.58 -6.18
CA LEU A 87 -6.87 -9.04 -6.89
C LEU A 87 -6.10 -7.85 -7.46
N PHE A 88 -4.78 -7.91 -7.36
CA PHE A 88 -3.90 -6.83 -7.77
C PHE A 88 -2.82 -7.32 -8.72
N PHE A 89 -2.55 -6.60 -9.81
CA PHE A 89 -1.33 -6.80 -10.58
C PHE A 89 -0.20 -6.03 -9.91
N ALA A 90 0.82 -6.74 -9.44
CA ALA A 90 1.79 -6.22 -8.49
C ALA A 90 3.21 -6.71 -8.76
N VAL A 91 4.18 -6.00 -8.16
CA VAL A 91 5.56 -6.46 -7.94
C VAL A 91 5.78 -6.62 -6.44
N GLY A 92 6.39 -7.73 -6.04
CA GLY A 92 6.71 -8.01 -4.64
C GLY A 92 8.13 -8.54 -4.46
N ILE A 93 8.66 -8.34 -3.26
CA ILE A 93 9.90 -8.96 -2.79
C ILE A 93 9.55 -10.30 -2.15
N VAL A 94 10.32 -11.34 -2.48
CA VAL A 94 10.18 -12.69 -1.92
C VAL A 94 11.53 -13.24 -1.53
N GLU A 95 11.55 -14.07 -0.48
CA GLU A 95 12.72 -14.89 -0.17
C GLU A 95 12.65 -16.20 -0.96
N ASN A 96 13.69 -16.48 -1.74
CA ASN A 96 13.87 -17.66 -2.56
C ASN A 96 14.63 -18.75 -1.78
N LEU A 97 13.92 -19.81 -1.41
CA LEU A 97 14.46 -20.97 -0.70
C LEU A 97 14.99 -22.06 -1.65
N GLY A 98 15.21 -21.73 -2.93
CA GLY A 98 15.76 -22.62 -3.96
C GLY A 98 14.68 -23.37 -4.73
N ASP A 99 13.90 -24.20 -4.04
CA ASP A 99 12.80 -24.98 -4.65
C ASP A 99 11.41 -24.34 -4.40
N ASN A 100 11.33 -23.32 -3.55
CA ASN A 100 10.09 -22.61 -3.22
C ASN A 100 10.38 -21.17 -2.74
N PHE A 101 9.31 -20.39 -2.52
CA PHE A 101 9.36 -19.07 -1.88
C PHE A 101 8.79 -19.12 -0.46
N THR A 102 9.13 -18.14 0.37
CA THR A 102 8.43 -17.91 1.64
C THR A 102 7.00 -17.43 1.40
N SER A 103 6.09 -17.73 2.33
CA SER A 103 4.69 -17.29 2.28
C SER A 103 4.50 -15.78 2.47
N TYR A 104 5.55 -15.08 2.91
CA TYR A 104 5.55 -13.63 3.06
C TYR A 104 6.02 -12.96 1.76
N VAL A 105 5.20 -12.05 1.24
CA VAL A 105 5.52 -11.24 0.06
C VAL A 105 5.39 -9.78 0.44
N ASP A 106 6.49 -9.03 0.33
CA ASP A 106 6.45 -7.60 0.55
C ASP A 106 6.11 -6.89 -0.76
N VAL A 107 4.86 -6.42 -0.90
CA VAL A 107 4.41 -5.77 -2.13
C VAL A 107 4.98 -4.35 -2.21
N VAL A 108 5.68 -4.04 -3.30
CA VAL A 108 6.42 -2.78 -3.48
C VAL A 108 5.91 -1.94 -4.66
N TRP A 109 5.06 -2.51 -5.50
CA TRP A 109 4.38 -1.77 -6.57
C TRP A 109 3.06 -2.44 -6.95
N VAL A 110 2.03 -1.66 -7.26
CA VAL A 110 0.70 -2.15 -7.64
C VAL A 110 0.10 -1.28 -8.74
N ALA A 111 -0.38 -1.92 -9.81
CA ALA A 111 -0.97 -1.24 -10.96
C ALA A 111 -2.38 -0.68 -10.67
N ASN A 112 -3.22 -1.45 -9.99
CA ASN A 112 -4.67 -1.24 -9.89
C ASN A 112 -5.16 -1.03 -8.44
N ARG A 113 -4.40 -0.29 -7.62
CA ARG A 113 -4.68 -0.09 -6.17
C ARG A 113 -6.11 0.32 -5.86
N ASN A 114 -6.67 1.25 -6.64
CA ASN A 114 -8.02 1.79 -6.42
C ASN A 114 -9.12 1.05 -7.20
N LYS A 115 -8.76 0.02 -7.97
CA LYS A 115 -9.68 -0.79 -8.79
C LYS A 115 -9.24 -2.26 -8.73
N PRO A 116 -9.40 -2.92 -7.57
CA PRO A 116 -9.16 -4.36 -7.48
C PRO A 116 -10.04 -5.10 -8.50
N VAL A 117 -9.52 -6.21 -9.02
CA VAL A 117 -10.26 -7.07 -9.96
C VAL A 117 -10.75 -8.32 -9.26
N GLY A 118 -11.69 -9.04 -9.89
CA GLY A 118 -12.20 -10.32 -9.43
C GLY A 118 -11.52 -11.52 -10.09
N VAL A 119 -11.89 -12.72 -9.63
CA VAL A 119 -11.51 -13.99 -10.30
C VAL A 119 -11.94 -13.92 -11.77
N ASP A 120 -11.19 -14.59 -12.66
CA ASP A 120 -11.33 -14.54 -14.12
C ASP A 120 -10.88 -13.24 -14.79
N ALA A 121 -10.35 -12.28 -14.02
CA ALA A 121 -9.60 -11.15 -14.58
C ALA A 121 -8.41 -11.61 -15.42
N LYS A 122 -8.05 -10.79 -16.41
CA LYS A 122 -7.01 -11.09 -17.40
C LYS A 122 -5.99 -9.98 -17.48
N LEU A 123 -4.72 -10.36 -17.42
CA LEU A 123 -3.61 -9.53 -17.83
C LEU A 123 -3.22 -9.95 -19.24
N GLN A 124 -3.27 -9.03 -20.19
CA GLN A 124 -2.99 -9.29 -21.60
C GLN A 124 -1.88 -8.37 -22.08
N PHE A 125 -0.81 -8.95 -22.61
CA PHE A 125 0.20 -8.21 -23.34
C PHE A 125 -0.14 -8.28 -24.82
N LEU A 126 -0.78 -7.24 -25.33
CA LEU A 126 -1.38 -7.24 -26.66
C LEU A 126 -0.32 -7.16 -27.77
N PRO A 127 -0.64 -7.61 -29.00
CA PRO A 127 0.27 -7.54 -30.14
C PRO A 127 0.70 -6.12 -30.52
N ASP A 128 -0.08 -5.11 -30.13
CA ASP A 128 0.23 -3.69 -30.36
C ASP A 128 1.22 -3.11 -29.33
N GLY A 129 1.69 -3.94 -28.39
CA GLY A 129 2.65 -3.57 -27.37
C GLY A 129 2.04 -3.01 -26.08
N ASN A 130 0.71 -3.02 -25.92
CA ASN A 130 0.05 -2.56 -24.71
C ASN A 130 -0.12 -3.68 -23.68
N LEU A 131 0.35 -3.49 -22.45
CA LEU A 131 0.00 -4.36 -21.32
C LEU A 131 -1.29 -3.85 -20.67
N VAL A 132 -2.31 -4.70 -20.63
CA VAL A 132 -3.69 -4.36 -20.26
C VAL A 132 -4.21 -5.31 -19.20
N LEU A 133 -4.82 -4.76 -18.14
CA LEU A 133 -5.56 -5.52 -17.13
C LEU A 133 -7.06 -5.27 -17.33
N THR A 134 -7.83 -6.34 -17.51
CA THR A 134 -9.29 -6.33 -17.57
C THR A 134 -9.90 -7.17 -16.47
N ASP A 135 -11.05 -6.75 -15.96
CA ASP A 135 -11.83 -7.55 -15.01
C ASP A 135 -12.58 -8.70 -15.72
N ALA A 136 -13.25 -9.55 -14.95
CA ALA A 136 -13.98 -10.72 -15.43
C ALA A 136 -15.04 -10.40 -16.51
N ASP A 137 -15.67 -9.23 -16.41
CA ASP A 137 -16.66 -8.73 -17.37
C ASP A 137 -16.03 -8.13 -18.64
N GLY A 138 -14.70 -8.10 -18.73
CA GLY A 138 -13.94 -7.52 -19.84
C GLY A 138 -13.73 -6.00 -19.72
N SER A 139 -14.17 -5.37 -18.64
CA SER A 139 -13.96 -3.94 -18.41
C SER A 139 -12.46 -3.62 -18.26
N LEU A 140 -12.02 -2.52 -18.87
CA LEU A 140 -10.64 -2.05 -18.76
C LEU A 140 -10.39 -1.46 -17.36
N VAL A 141 -9.48 -2.07 -16.62
CA VAL A 141 -9.13 -1.65 -15.25
C VAL A 141 -7.85 -0.80 -15.27
N TRP A 142 -6.82 -1.28 -15.94
CA TRP A 142 -5.52 -0.60 -16.03
C TRP A 142 -4.80 -0.91 -17.35
N SER A 143 -3.94 0.01 -17.80
CA SER A 143 -3.00 -0.29 -18.90
C SER A 143 -1.78 0.61 -18.85
N THR A 144 -0.70 0.15 -19.47
CA THR A 144 0.56 0.89 -19.65
C THR A 144 0.45 2.03 -20.67
N LYS A 145 -0.62 2.06 -21.47
CA LYS A 145 -0.87 3.03 -22.56
C LYS A 145 0.28 3.04 -23.58
N THR A 146 0.81 1.86 -23.91
CA THR A 146 1.93 1.70 -24.84
C THR A 146 1.56 1.19 -26.23
N SER A 147 0.27 1.15 -26.55
CA SER A 147 -0.23 0.78 -27.88
C SER A 147 0.53 1.54 -28.98
N LYS A 148 1.06 0.81 -29.96
CA LYS A 148 1.80 1.31 -31.12
C LYS A 148 3.11 2.05 -30.78
N ARG A 149 3.69 1.82 -29.59
CA ARG A 149 5.00 2.37 -29.20
C ARG A 149 6.16 1.38 -29.43
N SER A 150 5.98 0.42 -30.34
CA SER A 150 6.99 -0.57 -30.74
C SER A 150 7.55 -1.40 -29.59
N VAL A 151 6.74 -1.68 -28.57
CA VAL A 151 7.13 -2.60 -27.48
C VAL A 151 7.29 -4.01 -28.05
N ALA A 152 8.41 -4.65 -27.76
CA ALA A 152 8.72 -6.02 -28.17
C ALA A 152 8.53 -7.03 -27.03
N GLY A 153 8.82 -6.61 -25.79
CA GLY A 153 8.72 -7.49 -24.63
C GLY A 153 8.65 -6.73 -23.31
N MET A 154 8.48 -7.48 -22.23
CA MET A 154 8.58 -7.01 -20.86
C MET A 154 9.55 -7.88 -20.06
N LYS A 155 10.21 -7.29 -19.08
CA LYS A 155 11.17 -7.97 -18.20
C LYS A 155 11.08 -7.45 -16.77
N MET A 156 11.26 -8.37 -15.84
CA MET A 156 11.50 -8.05 -14.43
C MET A 156 13.00 -7.83 -14.25
N MET A 157 13.39 -6.68 -13.72
CA MET A 157 14.79 -6.35 -13.46
C MET A 157 15.19 -6.76 -12.04
N GLU A 158 16.48 -7.05 -11.83
CA GLU A 158 17.05 -7.33 -10.51
C GLU A 158 16.86 -6.18 -9.49
N THR A 159 16.56 -4.97 -9.98
CA THR A 159 16.28 -3.79 -9.15
C THR A 159 14.82 -3.72 -8.68
N GLY A 160 13.96 -4.65 -9.10
CA GLY A 160 12.52 -4.58 -8.86
C GLY A 160 11.75 -3.70 -9.85
N ASN A 161 12.40 -3.26 -10.93
CA ASN A 161 11.76 -2.49 -11.99
C ASN A 161 11.11 -3.42 -13.03
N LEU A 162 9.81 -3.26 -13.28
CA LEU A 162 9.11 -3.93 -14.37
C LEU A 162 9.21 -3.06 -15.63
N VAL A 163 9.89 -3.54 -16.66
CA VAL A 163 10.24 -2.75 -17.85
C VAL A 163 9.62 -3.33 -19.11
N LEU A 164 8.88 -2.52 -19.85
CA LEU A 164 8.51 -2.78 -21.24
C LEU A 164 9.57 -2.15 -22.16
N HIS A 165 10.11 -2.93 -23.10
CA HIS A 165 11.22 -2.52 -23.97
C HIS A 165 10.91 -2.75 -25.45
N ASP A 166 11.55 -1.96 -26.32
CA ASP A 166 11.52 -2.14 -27.77
C ASP A 166 12.52 -3.22 -28.24
N SER A 167 12.57 -3.48 -29.55
CA SER A 167 13.49 -4.47 -30.14
C SER A 167 14.98 -4.13 -29.98
N ASN A 168 15.31 -2.88 -29.65
CA ASN A 168 16.66 -2.42 -29.34
C ASN A 168 16.94 -2.43 -27.84
N ASN A 169 16.06 -3.06 -27.04
CA ASN A 169 16.13 -3.13 -25.57
C ASN A 169 16.04 -1.75 -24.89
N LYS A 170 15.51 -0.73 -25.59
CA LYS A 170 15.26 0.59 -25.01
C LYS A 170 13.96 0.57 -24.20
N THR A 171 14.00 1.14 -23.00
CA THR A 171 12.82 1.30 -22.15
C THR A 171 11.76 2.17 -22.84
N VAL A 172 10.54 1.62 -22.96
CA VAL A 172 9.35 2.31 -23.48
C VAL A 172 8.42 2.73 -22.34
N TRP A 173 8.32 1.88 -21.31
CA TRP A 173 7.57 2.11 -20.08
C TRP A 173 8.25 1.34 -18.93
N GLN A 174 8.17 1.85 -17.72
CA GLN A 174 8.72 1.19 -16.53
C GLN A 174 7.89 1.49 -15.28
N SER A 175 7.82 0.54 -14.34
CA SER A 175 7.05 0.71 -13.09
C SER A 175 7.61 1.82 -12.19
N PHE A 176 8.93 2.04 -12.26
CA PHE A 176 9.60 3.08 -11.46
C PHE A 176 9.09 4.51 -11.71
N ASP A 177 8.52 4.77 -12.90
CA ASP A 177 7.93 6.07 -13.25
C ASP A 177 6.53 6.28 -12.62
N TYR A 178 5.96 5.24 -12.02
CA TYR A 178 4.62 5.20 -11.43
C TYR A 178 4.68 4.63 -10.00
N PRO A 179 5.39 5.27 -9.07
CA PRO A 179 5.54 4.77 -7.71
C PRO A 179 4.18 4.69 -6.97
N THR A 180 4.06 3.75 -6.03
CA THR A 180 2.89 3.59 -5.17
C THR A 180 3.14 4.19 -3.79
N ASP A 181 3.45 3.35 -2.81
CA ASP A 181 3.80 3.66 -1.43
C ASP A 181 5.29 3.39 -1.14
N SER A 182 6.00 2.78 -2.09
CA SER A 182 7.36 2.29 -1.88
C SER A 182 8.37 2.93 -2.84
N LEU A 183 9.62 3.04 -2.39
CA LEU A 183 10.78 3.50 -3.16
C LEU A 183 11.91 2.48 -3.03
N LEU A 184 12.28 1.84 -4.13
CA LEU A 184 13.33 0.83 -4.18
C LEU A 184 14.73 1.44 -4.38
N LEU A 185 15.76 0.65 -4.10
CA LEU A 185 17.15 1.04 -4.30
C LEU A 185 17.41 1.46 -5.76
N GLY A 186 17.97 2.65 -5.96
CA GLY A 186 18.22 3.25 -7.27
C GLY A 186 16.98 3.80 -7.98
N GLN A 187 15.78 3.65 -7.41
CA GLN A 187 14.58 4.32 -7.89
C GLN A 187 14.60 5.80 -7.49
N LYS A 188 14.24 6.66 -8.45
CA LYS A 188 14.09 8.09 -8.23
C LYS A 188 12.63 8.45 -8.08
N LEU A 189 12.30 9.19 -7.04
CA LEU A 189 11.03 9.90 -6.92
C LEU A 189 11.27 11.36 -7.31
N VAL A 190 10.83 11.75 -8.50
CA VAL A 190 11.11 13.07 -9.07
C VAL A 190 10.04 14.10 -8.70
N LYS A 191 10.36 15.38 -8.84
CA LYS A 191 9.44 16.49 -8.60
C LYS A 191 8.11 16.29 -9.33
N GLY A 192 7.01 16.55 -8.62
CA GLY A 192 5.65 16.31 -9.11
C GLY A 192 5.14 14.88 -8.94
N GLN A 193 6.00 13.92 -8.57
CA GLN A 193 5.56 12.61 -8.10
C GLN A 193 5.31 12.61 -6.59
N ARG A 194 4.65 11.55 -6.14
CA ARG A 194 4.36 11.30 -4.73
C ARG A 194 4.39 9.81 -4.41
N LEU A 195 4.69 9.47 -3.16
CA LEU A 195 4.31 8.19 -2.57
C LEU A 195 2.96 8.39 -1.88
N SER A 196 1.99 7.51 -2.16
CA SER A 196 0.67 7.54 -1.51
C SER A 196 0.55 6.29 -0.65
N ALA A 197 0.30 6.46 0.64
CA ALA A 197 0.21 5.36 1.57
C ALA A 197 -0.92 4.38 1.22
N CYS A 198 -0.87 3.17 1.76
CA CYS A 198 -2.04 2.28 1.83
C CYS A 198 -3.10 2.86 2.78
N ALA A 199 -4.37 2.53 2.56
CA ALA A 199 -5.46 2.94 3.42
C ALA A 199 -5.34 2.33 4.83
N SER A 200 -4.82 1.12 4.92
CA SER A 200 -4.40 0.45 6.14
C SER A 200 -3.40 -0.67 5.82
N GLU A 201 -2.86 -1.33 6.84
CA GLU A 201 -2.03 -2.53 6.69
C GLU A 201 -2.73 -3.68 5.91
N THR A 202 -4.06 -3.73 5.95
CA THR A 202 -4.87 -4.76 5.29
C THR A 202 -5.58 -4.29 4.02
N ASN A 203 -5.49 -3.00 3.69
CA ASN A 203 -6.17 -2.41 2.54
C ASN A 203 -5.20 -1.61 1.69
N MET A 204 -4.85 -2.18 0.54
CA MET A 204 -3.89 -1.63 -0.42
C MET A 204 -4.40 -0.46 -1.26
N SER A 205 -5.68 -0.08 -1.15
CA SER A 205 -6.17 1.14 -1.81
C SER A 205 -5.40 2.38 -1.34
N GLU A 206 -5.42 3.45 -2.12
CA GLU A 206 -4.77 4.70 -1.72
C GLU A 206 -5.41 5.24 -0.44
N GLY A 207 -4.58 5.42 0.58
CA GLY A 207 -4.95 6.03 1.84
C GLY A 207 -4.92 7.54 1.79
N ASN A 208 -5.05 8.15 2.97
CA ASN A 208 -5.10 9.60 3.09
C ASN A 208 -3.71 10.24 3.24
N TYR A 209 -2.65 9.48 3.51
CA TYR A 209 -1.31 10.05 3.62
C TYR A 209 -0.59 10.04 2.27
N TYR A 210 0.10 11.11 1.94
CA TYR A 210 1.03 11.12 0.82
C TYR A 210 2.29 11.96 1.10
N LEU A 211 3.42 11.50 0.58
CA LEU A 211 4.71 12.18 0.56
C LEU A 211 4.96 12.71 -0.85
N SER A 212 5.23 14.00 -1.01
CA SER A 212 5.43 14.65 -2.31
C SER A 212 6.75 15.39 -2.39
N VAL A 213 7.41 15.23 -3.54
CA VAL A 213 8.61 16.00 -3.90
C VAL A 213 8.18 17.19 -4.76
N THR A 214 8.66 18.37 -4.39
CA THR A 214 8.53 19.59 -5.19
C THR A 214 9.90 20.22 -5.41
N SER A 215 9.99 21.26 -6.25
CA SER A 215 11.24 22.02 -6.39
C SER A 215 11.68 22.69 -5.09
N GLN A 216 10.74 22.95 -4.18
CA GLN A 216 11.01 23.59 -2.89
C GLN A 216 11.50 22.63 -1.81
N GLY A 217 11.33 21.31 -1.99
CA GLY A 217 11.60 20.35 -0.92
C GLY A 217 10.72 19.12 -0.91
N LEU A 218 10.85 18.35 0.18
CA LEU A 218 10.07 17.16 0.50
C LEU A 218 8.98 17.49 1.51
N PHE A 219 7.75 17.05 1.25
CA PHE A 219 6.59 17.38 2.08
C PHE A 219 5.72 16.16 2.30
N ALA A 220 5.15 16.00 3.50
CA ALA A 220 4.14 14.98 3.77
C ALA A 220 2.82 15.62 4.21
N PHE A 221 1.73 15.04 3.72
CA PHE A 221 0.39 15.57 3.88
C PHE A 221 -0.61 14.49 4.28
N TYR A 222 -1.63 14.92 5.01
CA TYR A 222 -2.90 14.22 5.14
C TYR A 222 -3.92 14.82 4.17
N GLN A 223 -4.60 13.94 3.43
CA GLN A 223 -5.62 14.25 2.46
C GLN A 223 -6.92 14.61 3.18
N ALA A 224 -7.25 15.90 3.13
CA ALA A 224 -8.54 16.45 3.55
C ALA A 224 -9.03 17.44 2.48
N ASN A 225 -10.20 18.06 2.68
CA ASN A 225 -10.73 19.07 1.75
C ASN A 225 -9.70 20.18 1.46
N ALA A 226 -8.95 20.58 2.48
CA ALA A 226 -7.70 21.31 2.34
C ALA A 226 -6.57 20.37 2.81
N PRO A 227 -5.60 20.02 1.94
CA PRO A 227 -4.49 19.15 2.33
C PRO A 227 -3.74 19.72 3.55
N GLN A 228 -3.56 18.89 4.57
CA GLN A 228 -2.89 19.28 5.80
C GLN A 228 -1.45 18.80 5.78
N MET A 229 -0.50 19.72 5.66
CA MET A 229 0.92 19.43 5.76
C MET A 229 1.29 19.13 7.21
N TYR A 230 1.96 18.02 7.46
CA TYR A 230 2.49 17.68 8.79
C TYR A 230 4.01 17.53 8.80
N PHE A 231 4.64 17.40 7.62
CA PHE A 231 6.09 17.37 7.47
C PHE A 231 6.54 18.28 6.33
N ARG A 232 7.67 18.96 6.53
CA ARG A 232 8.39 19.67 5.47
C ARG A 232 9.89 19.63 5.70
N TYR A 233 10.61 19.46 4.61
CA TYR A 233 12.05 19.71 4.53
C TYR A 233 12.31 20.58 3.31
N LEU A 234 12.87 21.78 3.51
CA LEU A 234 13.07 22.75 2.44
C LEU A 234 14.46 22.59 1.80
N ALA A 235 14.50 22.61 0.48
CA ALA A 235 15.74 22.74 -0.28
C ALA A 235 16.21 24.20 -0.25
N PHE A 236 17.51 24.43 -0.02
CA PHE A 236 18.08 25.78 0.13
C PHE A 236 17.89 26.68 -1.11
N GLU A 237 17.96 26.13 -2.32
CA GLU A 237 17.92 26.90 -3.57
C GLU A 237 16.61 26.77 -4.37
N GLY A 238 15.65 25.95 -3.91
CA GLY A 238 14.38 25.76 -4.61
C GLY A 238 14.51 25.08 -5.99
N ASP A 239 15.55 24.29 -6.20
CA ASP A 239 15.93 23.62 -7.46
C ASP A 239 15.91 22.08 -7.36
N MET A 240 15.21 21.54 -6.36
CA MET A 240 15.12 20.11 -6.11
C MET A 240 14.44 19.38 -7.28
N GLU A 241 15.07 18.31 -7.75
CA GLU A 241 14.54 17.45 -8.81
C GLU A 241 13.97 16.14 -8.28
N GLY A 242 14.44 15.66 -7.12
CA GLY A 242 13.96 14.40 -6.60
C GLY A 242 14.71 13.86 -5.40
N ILE A 243 14.26 12.70 -4.96
CA ILE A 243 14.90 11.87 -3.94
C ILE A 243 15.26 10.50 -4.51
N GLU A 244 16.33 9.90 -4.01
CA GLU A 244 16.80 8.58 -4.42
C GLU A 244 17.41 7.83 -3.23
N LEU A 245 16.98 6.60 -2.99
CA LEU A 245 17.66 5.69 -2.07
C LEU A 245 18.84 5.05 -2.80
N ASN A 246 20.06 5.23 -2.31
CA ASN A 246 21.24 4.62 -2.89
C ASN A 246 22.30 4.31 -1.81
N TYR A 247 23.31 3.52 -2.17
CA TYR A 247 24.44 3.28 -1.29
C TYR A 247 25.19 4.58 -0.98
N SER A 248 25.67 4.70 0.25
CA SER A 248 26.46 5.84 0.68
C SER A 248 27.83 5.82 -0.01
N THR A 249 28.29 6.98 -0.49
CA THR A 249 29.67 7.12 -0.99
C THR A 249 30.71 7.22 0.13
N SER A 250 30.25 7.36 1.38
CA SER A 250 31.09 7.70 2.54
C SER A 250 31.58 6.50 3.34
N GLY A 251 31.26 5.27 2.92
CA GLY A 251 31.68 4.02 3.58
C GLY A 251 31.05 2.77 2.95
N THR A 252 31.62 1.60 3.20
CA THR A 252 31.03 0.30 2.81
C THR A 252 29.86 -0.03 3.75
N GLY A 253 28.75 -0.56 3.21
CA GLY A 253 27.64 -1.06 4.05
C GLY A 253 26.71 0.03 4.62
N SER A 254 26.58 1.18 3.98
CA SER A 254 25.66 2.24 4.41
C SER A 254 24.69 2.63 3.30
N LEU A 255 23.47 3.00 3.69
CA LEU A 255 22.44 3.52 2.77
C LEU A 255 22.21 5.00 3.03
N SER A 256 21.87 5.74 1.98
CA SER A 256 21.50 7.14 2.07
C SER A 256 20.29 7.43 1.22
N LEU A 257 19.35 8.20 1.78
CA LEU A 257 18.35 8.88 0.98
C LEU A 257 18.95 10.22 0.53
N TYR A 258 19.15 10.37 -0.77
CA TYR A 258 19.75 11.54 -1.39
C TYR A 258 18.71 12.47 -1.95
N PHE A 259 18.98 13.77 -1.88
CA PHE A 259 18.32 14.79 -2.67
C PHE A 259 19.21 15.19 -3.85
N PHE A 260 18.63 15.24 -5.04
CA PHE A 260 19.32 15.69 -6.25
C PHE A 260 18.61 16.90 -6.87
N ALA A 261 19.39 17.75 -7.54
CA ALA A 261 18.95 19.04 -8.09
C ALA A 261 19.45 19.24 -9.52
N THR A 262 18.92 20.28 -10.19
CA THR A 262 19.21 20.57 -11.62
C THR A 262 20.58 21.20 -11.84
N LYS A 263 21.01 22.09 -10.94
CA LYS A 263 22.36 22.63 -10.99
C LYS A 263 23.36 21.56 -10.53
N PRO A 264 24.64 21.63 -10.94
CA PRO A 264 25.68 20.75 -10.40
C PRO A 264 25.96 21.11 -8.93
N SER A 265 25.04 20.77 -8.04
CA SER A 265 25.27 20.58 -6.62
C SER A 265 25.56 19.10 -6.40
N LYS A 266 26.54 18.79 -5.55
CA LYS A 266 26.68 17.40 -5.07
C LYS A 266 25.34 16.97 -4.45
N PRO A 267 24.86 15.73 -4.71
CA PRO A 267 23.68 15.21 -4.04
C PRO A 267 23.82 15.41 -2.53
N PHE A 268 22.79 15.96 -1.90
CA PHE A 268 22.77 16.21 -0.47
C PHE A 268 22.15 15.00 0.24
N HIS A 269 22.77 14.53 1.32
CA HIS A 269 22.24 13.42 2.11
C HIS A 269 21.10 13.93 3.00
N PHE A 270 19.89 13.41 2.81
CA PHE A 270 18.80 13.67 3.74
C PHE A 270 18.99 12.92 5.05
N LYS A 271 19.24 11.61 4.95
CA LYS A 271 19.56 10.75 6.09
C LYS A 271 20.41 9.59 5.62
N THR A 272 21.46 9.31 6.38
CA THR A 272 22.33 8.14 6.17
C THR A 272 22.08 7.15 7.29
N VAL A 273 21.89 5.89 6.92
CA VAL A 273 21.79 4.78 7.85
C VAL A 273 23.08 3.98 7.75
N THR A 274 23.86 4.01 8.82
CA THR A 274 25.13 3.29 8.99
C THR A 274 24.91 2.00 9.78
N ASP A 275 25.93 1.15 9.85
CA ASP A 275 26.00 -0.01 10.75
C ASP A 275 25.23 -1.27 10.30
N TYR A 276 25.11 -1.47 8.98
CA TYR A 276 24.66 -2.75 8.42
C TYR A 276 25.83 -3.57 7.91
N ASP A 277 26.16 -4.64 8.64
CA ASP A 277 27.18 -5.60 8.24
C ASP A 277 26.86 -6.24 6.87
N GLU A 278 25.58 -6.47 6.55
CA GLU A 278 25.12 -6.95 5.24
C GLU A 278 23.76 -6.34 4.85
N ILE A 279 23.75 -5.36 3.94
CA ILE A 279 22.52 -4.85 3.29
C ILE A 279 22.02 -5.89 2.29
N THR A 280 20.80 -6.38 2.49
CA THR A 280 20.26 -7.52 1.72
C THR A 280 19.32 -7.07 0.61
N MET A 281 18.18 -6.50 0.97
CA MET A 281 17.12 -6.06 0.06
C MET A 281 16.38 -4.86 0.68
N PRO A 282 16.94 -3.65 0.52
CA PRO A 282 16.40 -2.44 1.14
C PRO A 282 15.23 -1.84 0.34
N VAL A 283 14.22 -1.38 1.06
CA VAL A 283 13.07 -0.65 0.51
C VAL A 283 12.63 0.44 1.47
N ILE A 284 12.29 1.61 0.96
CA ILE A 284 11.57 2.63 1.72
C ILE A 284 10.08 2.47 1.48
N LYS A 285 9.27 2.46 2.54
CA LYS A 285 7.81 2.51 2.45
C LYS A 285 7.25 3.72 3.18
N PHE A 286 6.22 4.30 2.60
CA PHE A 286 5.44 5.36 3.20
C PHE A 286 4.10 4.79 3.66
N ASP A 287 3.95 4.62 4.97
CA ASP A 287 2.91 3.77 5.55
C ASP A 287 1.59 4.49 5.85
N SER A 288 0.58 3.72 6.26
CA SER A 288 -0.76 4.21 6.59
C SER A 288 -0.83 5.08 7.85
N TYR A 289 0.29 5.30 8.53
CA TYR A 289 0.43 6.19 9.67
C TYR A 289 1.25 7.45 9.32
N GLY A 290 1.76 7.53 8.10
CA GLY A 290 2.49 8.69 7.60
C GLY A 290 3.99 8.68 7.91
N HIS A 291 4.55 7.54 8.32
CA HIS A 291 5.99 7.37 8.47
C HIS A 291 6.65 6.98 7.14
N LEU A 292 7.90 7.40 6.95
CA LEU A 292 8.73 6.97 5.83
C LEU A 292 9.79 6.01 6.35
N THR A 293 9.53 4.72 6.30
CA THR A 293 10.35 3.71 6.97
C THR A 293 11.22 2.97 5.96
N LEU A 294 12.53 2.93 6.22
CA LEU A 294 13.47 2.06 5.53
C LEU A 294 13.40 0.67 6.19
N TYR A 295 13.17 -0.36 5.39
CA TYR A 295 13.24 -1.76 5.76
C TYR A 295 14.41 -2.42 5.02
N ASP A 296 15.08 -3.37 5.67
CA ASP A 296 15.97 -4.33 5.00
C ASP A 296 15.52 -5.74 5.33
N HIS A 297 15.30 -6.57 4.30
CA HIS A 297 14.79 -7.92 4.45
C HIS A 297 15.88 -8.95 4.84
N GLY A 298 17.04 -8.52 5.33
CA GLY A 298 18.10 -9.43 5.79
C GLY A 298 17.78 -10.20 7.07
N ASP A 299 18.72 -11.05 7.51
CA ASP A 299 18.64 -11.82 8.77
C ASP A 299 18.46 -10.91 10.01
N SER A 300 19.00 -9.70 9.95
CA SER A 300 18.82 -8.64 10.95
C SER A 300 17.68 -7.70 10.53
N PHE A 301 16.43 -8.19 10.59
CA PHE A 301 15.26 -7.36 10.32
C PHE A 301 15.34 -6.07 11.13
N SER A 302 15.48 -4.97 10.42
CA SER A 302 15.68 -3.66 11.01
C SER A 302 14.87 -2.65 10.23
N GLN A 303 14.25 -1.73 10.98
CA GLN A 303 13.41 -0.70 10.44
C GLN A 303 13.88 0.66 10.98
N VAL A 304 14.02 1.63 10.09
CA VAL A 304 14.44 2.98 10.44
C VAL A 304 13.46 3.97 9.86
N ASP A 305 12.75 4.70 10.72
CA ASP A 305 11.96 5.84 10.29
C ASP A 305 12.88 6.97 9.84
N MET A 306 12.78 7.31 8.56
CA MET A 306 13.62 8.31 7.90
C MET A 306 13.25 9.74 8.30
N LEU A 307 12.04 9.97 8.81
CA LEU A 307 11.56 11.29 9.22
C LEU A 307 11.75 11.55 10.73
N ALA A 308 11.98 10.51 11.55
CA ALA A 308 12.05 10.59 13.01
C ALA A 308 13.17 11.49 13.59
N GLU A 309 14.18 11.87 12.80
CA GLU A 309 15.19 12.85 13.22
C GLU A 309 14.67 14.30 13.12
N TYR A 310 13.67 14.51 12.27
CA TYR A 310 13.08 15.81 11.96
C TYR A 310 11.70 16.02 12.59
N MET A 311 11.13 14.96 13.16
CA MET A 311 9.80 14.94 13.74
C MET A 311 9.81 14.20 15.08
N SER A 312 9.19 14.81 16.07
CA SER A 312 8.80 14.13 17.30
C SER A 312 7.59 13.23 17.07
N ALA A 313 7.41 12.22 17.93
CA ALA A 313 6.29 11.29 17.80
C ALA A 313 4.91 11.99 17.79
N CYS A 314 4.75 13.14 18.49
CA CYS A 314 3.49 13.87 18.51
C CYS A 314 3.22 14.73 17.25
N GLU A 315 4.22 14.93 16.39
CA GLU A 315 4.04 15.64 15.12
C GLU A 315 3.50 14.72 14.02
N TYR A 316 3.62 13.40 14.20
CA TYR A 316 2.93 12.45 13.34
C TYR A 316 1.42 12.54 13.57
N PRO A 317 0.63 12.50 12.49
CA PRO A 317 -0.81 12.45 12.62
C PRO A 317 -1.27 11.16 13.32
N ASN A 318 -2.32 11.29 14.13
CA ASN A 318 -2.99 10.15 14.78
C ASN A 318 -2.13 9.28 15.73
N THR A 319 -0.98 9.76 16.22
CA THR A 319 -0.13 9.06 17.20
C THR A 319 -0.91 8.52 18.40
N CYS A 320 -1.86 9.29 18.92
CA CYS A 320 -2.66 8.93 20.09
C CYS A 320 -4.04 8.34 19.75
N GLY A 321 -4.37 8.14 18.48
CA GLY A 321 -5.72 7.76 18.06
C GLY A 321 -6.73 8.91 18.14
N ASN A 322 -8.00 8.57 18.01
CA ASN A 322 -9.07 9.53 17.72
C ASN A 322 -9.32 10.49 18.90
N LEU A 323 -9.19 11.80 18.65
CA LEU A 323 -9.49 12.87 19.61
C LEU A 323 -8.63 12.86 20.90
N LYS A 324 -7.58 12.05 20.97
CA LYS A 324 -6.61 12.08 22.09
C LYS A 324 -5.51 13.12 21.80
N LEU A 325 -5.09 13.82 22.85
CA LEU A 325 -3.96 14.75 22.82
C LEU A 325 -2.66 14.01 23.13
N CYS A 326 -1.64 14.27 22.32
CA CYS A 326 -0.30 13.71 22.49
C CYS A 326 0.57 14.59 23.37
N SER A 327 1.27 13.96 24.31
CA SER A 327 2.19 14.61 25.26
C SER A 327 3.41 13.72 25.52
N ASN A 328 4.44 14.30 26.15
CA ASN A 328 5.69 13.61 26.50
C ASN A 328 6.30 12.81 25.33
N GLY A 329 6.36 13.43 24.15
CA GLY A 329 6.99 12.84 22.97
C GLY A 329 6.33 11.53 22.53
N GLY A 330 5.00 11.41 22.66
CA GLY A 330 4.24 10.23 22.23
C GLY A 330 3.98 9.18 23.31
N SER A 331 4.63 9.30 24.48
CA SER A 331 4.47 8.33 25.56
C SER A 331 3.17 8.50 26.35
N GLU A 332 2.53 9.67 26.27
CA GLU A 332 1.30 9.96 27.00
C GLU A 332 0.21 10.48 26.07
N CYS A 333 -0.93 9.80 26.10
CA CYS A 333 -2.12 10.13 25.32
C CYS A 333 -3.31 10.32 26.26
N SER A 334 -3.90 11.51 26.27
CA SER A 334 -5.00 11.85 27.18
C SER A 334 -6.16 12.52 26.46
N CYS A 335 -7.36 12.38 27.00
CA CYS A 335 -8.52 13.07 26.45
C CYS A 335 -8.48 14.57 26.79
N PRO A 336 -8.86 15.45 25.84
CA PRO A 336 -9.00 16.87 26.12
C PRO A 336 -10.07 17.11 27.19
N ALA A 337 -10.00 18.28 27.83
CA ALA A 337 -10.98 18.67 28.84
C ALA A 337 -12.41 18.61 28.28
N GLY A 338 -13.33 17.99 29.01
CA GLY A 338 -14.71 17.77 28.57
C GLY A 338 -14.94 16.45 27.84
N TYR A 339 -13.91 15.65 27.63
CA TYR A 339 -14.00 14.30 27.06
C TYR A 339 -13.58 13.23 28.08
N VAL A 340 -14.05 12.01 27.89
CA VAL A 340 -13.70 10.80 28.64
C VAL A 340 -13.26 9.72 27.67
N GLU A 341 -12.52 8.72 28.17
CA GLU A 341 -12.14 7.59 27.32
C GLU A 341 -13.38 6.87 26.78
N ASP A 342 -13.29 6.44 25.53
CA ASP A 342 -14.30 5.58 24.93
C ASP A 342 -14.10 4.13 25.39
N ASP A 343 -14.95 3.68 26.31
CA ASP A 343 -14.96 2.32 26.86
C ASP A 343 -15.15 1.23 25.79
N LEU A 344 -15.71 1.55 24.61
CA LEU A 344 -16.01 0.56 23.56
C LEU A 344 -14.86 0.35 22.56
N LEU A 345 -13.96 1.33 22.43
CA LEU A 345 -12.90 1.33 21.40
C LEU A 345 -11.48 1.46 21.97
N SER A 346 -11.31 1.85 23.24
CA SER A 346 -10.03 2.06 23.96
C SER A 346 -8.98 2.92 23.22
N ARG A 347 -9.33 3.52 22.08
CA ARG A 347 -8.46 4.24 21.15
C ARG A 347 -8.96 5.64 20.84
N GLY A 348 -9.91 6.14 21.63
CA GLY A 348 -10.43 7.48 21.43
C GLY A 348 -11.11 8.10 22.64
N CYS A 349 -11.64 9.29 22.41
CA CYS A 349 -12.31 10.11 23.41
C CYS A 349 -13.74 10.42 22.99
N ASN A 350 -14.68 10.29 23.92
CA ASN A 350 -16.08 10.71 23.73
C ASN A 350 -16.40 11.91 24.59
N GLU A 351 -17.30 12.77 24.12
CA GLU A 351 -17.77 13.91 24.91
C GLU A 351 -18.38 13.42 26.22
N LYS A 352 -18.02 14.08 27.32
CA LYS A 352 -18.60 13.81 28.62
C LYS A 352 -20.05 14.29 28.62
N ILE A 353 -20.98 13.38 28.37
CA ILE A 353 -22.42 13.67 28.46
C ILE A 353 -22.72 14.00 29.93
N GLN A 354 -22.94 15.28 30.24
CA GLN A 354 -23.54 15.64 31.52
C GLN A 354 -25.02 15.23 31.49
N PRO A 355 -25.52 14.41 32.43
CA PRO A 355 -26.95 14.19 32.55
C PRO A 355 -27.60 15.56 32.79
N TYR A 356 -28.54 15.93 31.91
CA TYR A 356 -29.30 17.17 31.99
C TYR A 356 -29.61 17.52 33.45
N ALA A 357 -29.15 18.69 33.90
CA ALA A 357 -29.47 19.20 35.22
C ALA A 357 -31.00 19.17 35.38
N LYS A 358 -31.46 18.36 36.35
CA LYS A 358 -32.85 18.32 36.80
C LYS A 358 -33.27 19.77 37.03
N ILE A 359 -34.16 20.31 36.18
CA ILE A 359 -34.73 21.64 36.39
C ILE A 359 -35.30 21.61 37.81
N ARG A 360 -34.69 22.36 38.73
CA ARG A 360 -35.24 22.50 40.09
C ARG A 360 -36.62 23.12 39.91
N ASN A 361 -37.66 22.40 40.35
CA ASN A 361 -39.00 22.93 40.44
C ASN A 361 -38.93 24.31 41.10
N PHE A 362 -39.20 25.36 40.32
CA PHE A 362 -39.49 26.67 40.87
C PHE A 362 -40.74 26.50 41.73
N ASN A 363 -40.59 26.63 43.05
CA ASN A 363 -41.72 26.78 43.94
C ASN A 363 -42.45 28.07 43.55
N LEU A 364 -43.62 27.94 42.93
CA LEU A 364 -44.53 29.05 42.72
C LEU A 364 -45.22 29.39 44.06
N PRO A 365 -45.17 30.65 44.54
CA PRO A 365 -45.98 31.07 45.66
C PRO A 365 -47.42 31.34 45.19
N ASN A 366 -48.33 30.52 45.70
CA ASN A 366 -49.79 30.71 45.80
C ASN A 366 -50.68 30.80 44.53
N PRO A 367 -51.86 30.15 44.52
CA PRO A 367 -52.75 30.09 43.37
C PRO A 367 -53.82 31.18 43.47
N THR A 368 -53.58 32.39 42.96
CA THR A 368 -54.66 33.38 42.78
C THR A 368 -54.25 34.53 41.86
N PHE A 369 -53.72 34.26 40.68
CA PHE A 369 -53.73 35.25 39.58
C PHE A 369 -53.78 34.53 38.22
N LEU A 370 -54.87 33.80 38.01
CA LEU A 370 -55.44 33.64 36.67
C LEU A 370 -56.15 34.96 36.36
N PHE A 371 -55.60 35.74 35.44
CA PHE A 371 -56.29 36.42 34.33
C PHE A 371 -55.47 37.63 33.84
N ALA A 372 -55.17 37.58 32.54
CA ALA A 372 -54.76 38.68 31.67
C ALA A 372 -53.33 39.24 31.80
N ILE A 373 -52.40 38.72 30.97
CA ILE A 373 -51.68 39.55 29.98
C ILE A 373 -51.48 38.73 28.68
N LYS A 374 -52.34 39.07 27.70
CA LYS A 374 -52.13 39.27 26.26
C LYS A 374 -50.87 38.68 25.58
N MET A 375 -51.13 37.92 24.51
CA MET A 375 -50.30 37.69 23.32
C MET A 375 -49.06 38.58 23.21
N SER A 376 -47.87 38.01 23.41
CA SER A 376 -46.61 38.38 22.75
C SER A 376 -45.47 37.50 23.29
N THR A 377 -45.45 36.20 22.94
CA THR A 377 -44.27 35.29 22.88
C THR A 377 -44.73 33.82 22.80
N ILE A 378 -45.29 33.45 21.64
CA ILE A 378 -45.29 32.05 21.16
C ILE A 378 -44.57 32.10 19.81
N LEU A 379 -43.25 32.18 19.88
CA LEU A 379 -42.21 32.04 18.85
C LEU A 379 -40.95 32.07 19.74
N VAL A 380 -40.17 31.01 19.96
CA VAL A 380 -39.57 30.07 19.04
C VAL A 380 -39.18 28.85 19.89
N LEU A 381 -39.88 27.74 19.76
CA LEU A 381 -39.45 26.42 20.27
C LEU A 381 -40.15 25.33 19.45
N SER A 382 -39.88 25.31 18.14
CA SER A 382 -40.21 24.18 17.26
C SER A 382 -39.20 23.99 16.12
N THR A 383 -38.01 24.60 16.21
CA THR A 383 -36.94 24.44 15.23
C THR A 383 -35.62 24.47 15.96
N LEU A 384 -35.11 23.31 16.36
CA LEU A 384 -33.70 22.93 16.26
C LEU A 384 -33.53 21.49 16.79
N MET A 385 -33.10 20.62 15.87
CA MET A 385 -32.83 19.18 15.96
C MET A 385 -34.06 18.26 15.92
N PRO A 386 -34.16 17.44 14.86
CA PRO A 386 -33.30 16.27 14.75
C PRO A 386 -32.60 16.14 13.39
N GLN A 387 -31.26 16.12 13.39
CA GLN A 387 -30.47 15.81 12.19
C GLN A 387 -29.33 14.80 12.45
N PHE A 388 -29.54 13.88 13.40
CA PHE A 388 -28.70 12.71 13.54
C PHE A 388 -29.59 11.46 13.71
N LEU A 389 -29.41 10.51 12.78
CA LEU A 389 -29.74 9.09 12.82
C LEU A 389 -31.18 8.62 12.50
N LYS A 390 -31.40 8.36 11.20
CA LYS A 390 -31.91 7.09 10.64
C LYS A 390 -31.73 7.13 9.12
N GLU A 391 -30.66 6.55 8.61
CA GLU A 391 -30.66 5.23 7.95
C GLU A 391 -31.58 5.13 6.72
N GLN A 392 -30.93 4.86 5.59
CA GLN A 392 -31.38 3.93 4.56
C GLN A 392 -32.60 4.29 3.67
N THR A 393 -32.25 4.41 2.39
CA THR A 393 -32.88 3.75 1.23
C THR A 393 -33.84 4.51 0.30
N TRP A 394 -33.60 4.22 -0.99
CA TRP A 394 -34.46 4.38 -2.17
C TRP A 394 -34.49 5.72 -2.92
N LYS A 395 -33.48 5.87 -3.80
CA LYS A 395 -33.69 6.38 -5.16
C LYS A 395 -34.74 5.49 -5.85
N ALA A 396 -35.94 6.00 -6.13
CA ALA A 396 -36.64 5.72 -7.39
C ALA A 396 -37.87 6.63 -7.59
N VAL A 397 -37.98 7.15 -8.82
CA VAL A 397 -39.23 7.42 -9.57
C VAL A 397 -39.86 8.83 -9.49
N LYS A 398 -39.62 9.55 -10.61
CA LYS A 398 -40.49 10.43 -11.41
C LYS A 398 -40.89 11.81 -10.89
N LYS A 399 -40.53 12.82 -11.70
CA LYS A 399 -41.50 13.67 -12.42
C LYS A 399 -40.80 14.31 -13.64
N HIS A 400 -41.05 13.82 -14.84
CA HIS A 400 -41.89 14.56 -15.80
C HIS A 400 -43.23 15.01 -15.22
N ALA A 401 -43.35 16.32 -15.02
CA ALA A 401 -44.36 17.22 -15.55
C ALA A 401 -44.14 18.59 -14.92
#